data_AF-A0A958W366-F1
#
_entry.id   AF-A0A958W366-F1
#
_cell.length_a   1.000
_cell.length_b   1.000
_cell.length_c   1.000
_cell.angle_alpha   90.00
_cell.angle_beta   90.00
_cell.angle_gamma   90.00
#
_symmetry.space_group_name_H-M   'P 1'
#
loop_
_entity.id
_entity.type
_entity.pdbx_description
1 polymer ?
#
loop_
_entity_poly.entity_id
_entity_poly.type
_entity_poly.pdbx_seq_one_letter_code
_entity_poly.pdbx_strand_id
1 'polypeptide(L)'
;MLRACGAHPLTLADAYTHNRSLHGWRRYAPPVATAEALNEETPMRRRAAGTDYASMAYHFARLVETATAEPRYSTTEPTLSKEGLAVKVKELRAMNETVLDATLKLSQVKQQRHALFYEGSNSLVATARNVRHYIRAVFGFRSAPHEEMVKVRLTKPTT
;
A
#
# COMPACT_ATOMS: atom_id res chain seq x y z
N MET A 1 -12.81 -19.69 -20.64
CA MET A 1 -14.21 -19.49 -21.07
C MET A 1 -14.33 -18.65 -22.33
N LEU A 2 -13.90 -17.38 -22.38
CA LEU A 2 -14.05 -16.54 -23.60
C LEU A 2 -13.57 -17.19 -24.90
N ARG A 3 -12.42 -17.87 -24.87
CA ARG A 3 -11.90 -18.63 -26.03
C ARG A 3 -12.81 -19.78 -26.46
N ALA A 4 -13.47 -20.44 -25.51
CA ALA A 4 -14.38 -21.56 -25.78
C ALA A 4 -15.72 -21.11 -26.37
N CYS A 5 -16.17 -19.89 -26.02
CA CYS A 5 -17.40 -19.29 -26.57
C CYS A 5 -17.24 -18.76 -28.00
N GLY A 6 -16.07 -18.89 -28.62
CA GLY A 6 -15.80 -18.37 -29.97
C GLY A 6 -15.89 -16.84 -30.04
N ALA A 7 -15.39 -16.16 -29.00
CA ALA A 7 -15.30 -14.70 -28.95
C ALA A 7 -14.38 -14.15 -30.06
N HIS A 8 -14.62 -12.90 -30.46
CA HIS A 8 -13.84 -12.25 -31.52
C HIS A 8 -12.34 -12.18 -31.15
N PRO A 9 -11.39 -12.32 -32.10
CA PRO A 9 -9.96 -12.30 -31.79
C PRO A 9 -9.49 -11.00 -31.08
N LEU A 10 -10.11 -9.86 -31.40
CA LEU A 10 -9.83 -8.59 -30.71
C LEU A 10 -10.27 -8.61 -29.24
N THR A 11 -11.48 -9.12 -28.93
CA THR A 11 -11.95 -9.19 -27.54
C THR A 11 -11.12 -10.15 -26.71
N LEU A 12 -10.63 -11.24 -27.33
CA LEU A 12 -9.64 -12.13 -26.71
C LEU A 12 -8.31 -11.42 -26.44
N ALA A 13 -7.79 -10.63 -27.39
CA ALA A 13 -6.54 -9.89 -27.22
C ALA A 13 -6.62 -8.88 -26.07
N ASP A 14 -7.76 -8.19 -25.94
CA ASP A 14 -8.04 -7.26 -24.84
C ASP A 14 -8.11 -7.99 -23.50
N ALA A 15 -8.87 -9.09 -23.42
CA ALA A 15 -8.96 -9.92 -22.22
C ALA A 15 -7.58 -10.46 -21.78
N TYR A 16 -6.74 -10.91 -22.72
CA TYR A 16 -5.37 -11.33 -22.44
C TYR A 16 -4.50 -10.18 -21.94
N THR A 17 -4.76 -8.95 -22.37
CA THR A 17 -4.01 -7.78 -21.93
C THR A 17 -4.39 -7.38 -20.51
N HIS A 18 -5.68 -7.41 -20.17
CA HIS A 18 -6.14 -7.19 -18.80
C HIS A 18 -5.67 -8.28 -17.83
N ASN A 19 -5.74 -9.56 -18.24
CA ASN A 19 -5.24 -10.68 -17.42
C ASN A 19 -3.73 -10.54 -17.13
N ARG A 20 -2.95 -10.18 -18.15
CA ARG A 20 -1.51 -9.95 -17.98
C ARG A 20 -1.22 -8.79 -17.04
N SER A 21 -1.99 -7.71 -17.15
CA SER A 21 -1.88 -6.53 -16.28
C SER A 21 -2.25 -6.85 -14.84
N LEU A 22 -3.25 -7.71 -14.61
CA LEU A 22 -3.65 -8.20 -13.29
C LEU A 22 -2.47 -8.88 -12.57
N HIS A 23 -1.65 -9.65 -13.30
CA HIS A 23 -0.47 -10.32 -12.78
C HIS A 23 0.81 -9.48 -12.84
N GLY A 24 0.74 -8.22 -13.30
CA GLY A 24 1.91 -7.35 -13.46
C GLY A 24 2.89 -7.78 -14.56
N TRP A 25 2.49 -8.72 -15.43
CA TRP A 25 3.31 -9.19 -16.53
C TRP A 25 3.31 -8.19 -17.69
N ARG A 26 4.44 -8.06 -18.38
CA ARG A 26 4.57 -7.20 -19.57
C ARG A 26 5.01 -8.02 -20.78
N ARG A 27 4.52 -7.63 -21.97
CA ARG A 27 4.87 -8.29 -23.24
C ARG A 27 6.22 -7.85 -23.80
N TYR A 28 6.80 -6.77 -23.29
CA TYR A 28 7.96 -6.13 -23.89
C TYR A 28 9.09 -5.98 -22.85
N ALA A 29 10.27 -6.51 -23.19
CA ALA A 29 11.52 -6.10 -22.56
C ALA A 29 11.77 -4.62 -22.90
N PRO A 30 12.29 -3.78 -21.99
CA PRO A 30 12.62 -2.41 -22.34
C PRO A 30 13.55 -2.38 -23.57
N PRO A 31 13.39 -1.41 -24.49
CA PRO A 31 14.35 -1.25 -25.58
C PRO A 31 15.76 -1.10 -24.99
N VAL A 32 16.73 -1.80 -25.58
CA VAL A 32 18.14 -1.66 -25.22
C VAL A 32 18.53 -0.21 -25.50
N ALA A 33 19.09 0.48 -24.50
CA ALA A 33 19.55 1.85 -24.67
C ALA A 33 20.65 1.89 -25.76
N THR A 34 20.48 2.74 -26.77
CA THR A 34 21.55 3.08 -27.71
C THR A 34 22.61 3.93 -26.99
N ALA A 35 23.86 3.87 -27.46
CA ALA A 35 25.01 4.52 -26.79
C ALA A 35 24.82 6.03 -26.54
N GLU A 36 23.98 6.70 -27.33
CA GLU A 36 23.63 8.12 -27.18
C GLU A 36 22.72 8.39 -25.98
N ALA A 37 21.88 7.43 -25.57
CA ALA A 37 20.94 7.55 -24.44
C ALA A 37 21.60 7.35 -23.06
N LEU A 38 22.89 7.00 -23.00
CA LEU A 38 23.66 6.86 -21.76
C LEU A 38 24.22 8.20 -21.26
N ASN A 39 24.20 9.26 -22.09
CA ASN A 39 24.77 10.57 -21.77
C ASN A 39 23.76 11.55 -21.16
N GLU A 40 22.47 11.20 -21.11
CA GLU A 40 21.45 11.99 -20.44
C GLU A 40 21.12 11.37 -19.08
N GLU A 41 21.16 12.18 -18.01
CA GLU A 41 20.61 11.81 -16.71
C GLU A 41 19.09 11.62 -16.82
N THR A 42 18.69 10.45 -17.32
CA THR A 42 17.27 10.10 -17.37
C THR A 42 16.77 9.95 -15.94
N PRO A 43 15.74 10.70 -15.51
CA PRO A 43 15.23 10.59 -14.16
C PRO A 43 14.79 9.15 -13.93
N MET A 44 15.25 8.56 -12.82
CA MET A 44 14.95 7.16 -12.49
C MET A 44 13.44 6.97 -12.40
N ARG A 45 12.86 6.47 -13.51
CA ARG A 45 11.42 6.31 -13.65
C ARG A 45 11.00 5.16 -12.75
N ARG A 46 10.46 5.46 -11.57
CA ARG A 46 9.90 4.44 -10.66
C ARG A 46 8.86 3.64 -11.45
N ARG A 47 9.16 2.36 -11.69
CA ARG A 47 8.28 1.46 -12.43
C ARG A 47 7.34 0.82 -11.43
N ALA A 48 6.10 1.28 -11.37
CA ALA A 48 5.04 0.54 -10.70
C ALA A 48 4.62 -0.63 -11.60
N ALA A 49 4.67 -1.85 -11.06
CA ALA A 49 4.21 -3.05 -11.76
C ALA A 49 2.67 -3.10 -11.88
N GLY A 50 1.95 -2.24 -11.15
CA GLY A 50 0.48 -2.22 -11.12
C GLY A 50 -0.10 -3.40 -10.34
N THR A 51 0.67 -3.99 -9.42
CA THR A 51 0.30 -5.17 -8.63
C THR A 51 -0.31 -4.82 -7.28
N ASP A 52 -0.57 -3.55 -7.00
CA ASP A 52 -1.26 -3.13 -5.78
C ASP A 52 -2.71 -3.64 -5.81
N TYR A 53 -3.29 -3.96 -4.64
CA TYR A 53 -4.62 -4.55 -4.59
C TYR A 53 -5.72 -3.70 -5.27
N ALA A 54 -5.58 -2.38 -5.25
CA ALA A 54 -6.46 -1.47 -5.99
C ALA A 54 -6.31 -1.63 -7.51
N SER A 55 -5.07 -1.73 -8.01
CA SER A 55 -4.76 -1.94 -9.42
C SER A 55 -5.21 -3.33 -9.89
N MET A 56 -5.03 -4.36 -9.06
CA MET A 56 -5.51 -5.71 -9.35
C MET A 56 -7.04 -5.74 -9.46
N ALA A 57 -7.76 -5.11 -8.53
CA ALA A 57 -9.22 -5.01 -8.58
C ALA A 57 -9.71 -4.24 -9.82
N TYR A 58 -8.98 -3.18 -10.22
CA TYR A 58 -9.25 -2.44 -11.45
C TYR A 58 -9.07 -3.30 -12.70
N HIS A 59 -7.93 -4.00 -12.84
CA HIS A 59 -7.67 -4.86 -13.99
C HIS A 59 -8.64 -6.05 -14.07
N PHE A 60 -9.01 -6.62 -12.92
CA PHE A 60 -10.03 -7.65 -12.87
C PHE A 60 -11.40 -7.12 -13.30
N ALA A 61 -11.81 -5.91 -12.86
CA ALA A 61 -13.05 -5.29 -13.30
C ALA A 61 -13.07 -5.07 -14.82
N ARG A 62 -11.96 -4.61 -15.42
CA ARG A 62 -11.84 -4.48 -16.89
C ARG A 62 -11.96 -5.83 -17.60
N LEU A 63 -11.37 -6.89 -17.06
CA LEU A 63 -11.53 -8.23 -17.61
C LEU A 63 -13.01 -8.68 -17.59
N VAL A 64 -13.71 -8.41 -16.49
CA VAL A 64 -15.15 -8.71 -16.37
C VAL A 64 -15.97 -7.87 -17.36
N GLU A 65 -15.66 -6.58 -17.54
CA GLU A 65 -16.30 -5.74 -18.56
C GLU A 65 -16.12 -6.34 -19.97
N THR A 66 -14.90 -6.77 -20.33
CA THR A 66 -14.67 -7.42 -21.64
C THR A 66 -15.45 -8.72 -21.78
N ALA A 67 -15.57 -9.51 -20.71
CA ALA A 67 -16.30 -10.78 -20.74
C ALA A 67 -17.81 -10.58 -20.83
N THR A 68 -18.35 -9.57 -20.15
CA THR A 68 -19.79 -9.28 -20.11
C THR A 68 -20.29 -8.62 -21.39
N ALA A 69 -19.44 -7.83 -22.05
CA ALA A 69 -19.72 -7.21 -23.34
C ALA A 69 -19.80 -8.22 -24.49
N GLU A 70 -19.13 -9.36 -24.39
CA GLU A 70 -19.22 -10.42 -25.40
C GLU A 70 -20.60 -11.11 -25.34
N PRO A 71 -21.40 -11.06 -26.41
CA PRO A 71 -22.76 -11.60 -26.40
C PRO A 71 -22.78 -13.13 -26.29
N ARG A 72 -21.73 -13.81 -26.77
CA ARG A 72 -21.59 -15.27 -26.74
C ARG A 72 -21.13 -15.80 -25.39
N TYR A 73 -20.78 -14.93 -24.44
CA TYR A 73 -20.36 -15.35 -23.11
C TYR A 73 -21.57 -15.84 -22.30
N SER A 74 -21.76 -17.16 -22.28
CA SER A 74 -22.77 -17.87 -21.50
C SER A 74 -22.10 -18.98 -20.70
N THR A 75 -22.39 -19.05 -19.40
CA THR A 75 -21.79 -20.01 -18.48
C THR A 75 -22.85 -20.60 -17.56
N THR A 76 -22.78 -21.91 -17.31
CA THR A 76 -23.65 -22.62 -16.36
C THR A 76 -23.13 -22.54 -14.92
N GLU A 77 -21.82 -22.30 -14.73
CA GLU A 77 -21.24 -22.14 -13.40
C GLU A 77 -21.62 -20.80 -12.78
N PRO A 78 -22.15 -20.77 -11.55
CA PRO A 78 -22.65 -19.55 -10.92
C PRO A 78 -21.54 -18.53 -10.64
N THR A 79 -20.35 -19.00 -10.29
CA THR A 79 -19.18 -18.15 -9.97
C THR A 79 -18.59 -17.46 -11.21
N LEU A 80 -18.69 -18.09 -12.38
CA LEU A 80 -18.18 -17.56 -13.66
C LEU A 80 -19.26 -16.85 -14.48
N SER A 81 -20.51 -16.86 -14.01
CA SER A 81 -21.61 -16.09 -14.59
C SER A 81 -21.33 -14.59 -14.54
N LYS A 82 -22.01 -13.82 -15.41
CA LYS A 82 -21.89 -12.36 -15.44
C LYS A 82 -22.19 -11.75 -14.07
N GLU A 83 -23.20 -12.28 -13.38
CA GLU A 83 -23.58 -11.87 -12.03
C GLU A 83 -22.52 -12.26 -10.99
N GLY A 84 -22.03 -13.50 -11.02
CA GLY A 84 -21.00 -13.99 -10.10
C GLY A 84 -19.69 -13.19 -10.21
N LEU A 85 -19.27 -12.87 -11.44
CA LEU A 85 -18.11 -12.02 -11.69
C LEU A 85 -18.33 -10.58 -11.18
N ALA A 86 -19.53 -10.02 -11.37
CA ALA A 86 -19.86 -8.68 -10.87
C ALA A 86 -19.87 -8.63 -9.33
N VAL A 87 -20.40 -9.67 -8.67
CA VAL A 87 -20.32 -9.83 -7.21
C VAL A 87 -18.87 -9.88 -6.78
N LYS A 88 -18.02 -10.64 -7.47
CA LYS A 88 -16.60 -10.75 -7.12
C LYS A 88 -15.85 -9.42 -7.23
N VAL A 89 -16.16 -8.61 -8.25
CA VAL A 89 -15.60 -7.25 -8.38
C VAL A 89 -16.01 -6.37 -7.20
N LYS A 90 -17.27 -6.42 -6.77
CA LYS A 90 -17.76 -5.66 -5.61
C LYS A 90 -17.08 -6.10 -4.32
N GLU A 91 -16.93 -7.41 -4.10
CA GLU A 91 -16.19 -7.96 -2.95
C GLU A 91 -14.76 -7.44 -2.89
N LEU A 92 -14.01 -7.50 -4.01
CA LEU A 92 -12.63 -7.05 -4.06
C LEU A 92 -12.49 -5.54 -3.77
N ARG A 93 -13.43 -4.73 -4.26
CA ARG A 93 -13.46 -3.28 -3.96
C ARG A 93 -13.75 -3.00 -2.50
N ALA A 94 -14.76 -3.67 -1.92
CA ALA A 94 -15.10 -3.53 -0.52
C ALA A 94 -13.93 -3.94 0.40
N MET A 95 -13.25 -5.05 0.10
CA MET A 95 -12.07 -5.48 0.86
C MET A 95 -10.91 -4.47 0.75
N ASN A 96 -10.72 -3.83 -0.40
CA ASN A 96 -9.73 -2.78 -0.54
C ASN A 96 -10.07 -1.54 0.30
N GLU A 97 -11.34 -1.13 0.32
CA GLU A 97 -11.81 -0.02 1.15
C GLU A 97 -11.60 -0.30 2.64
N THR A 98 -11.90 -1.51 3.12
CA THR A 98 -11.67 -1.85 4.54
C THR A 98 -10.19 -1.81 4.92
N VAL A 99 -9.29 -2.26 4.04
CA VAL A 99 -7.84 -2.18 4.25
C VAL A 99 -7.38 -0.72 4.26
N LEU A 100 -7.84 0.10 3.31
CA LEU A 100 -7.52 1.53 3.28
C LEU A 100 -7.95 2.22 4.58
N ASP A 101 -9.17 2.01 5.03
CA ASP A 101 -9.66 2.58 6.29
C ASP A 101 -8.84 2.12 7.50
N ALA A 102 -8.47 0.84 7.56
CA ALA A 102 -7.63 0.30 8.63
C ALA A 102 -6.23 0.94 8.62
N THR A 103 -5.62 1.10 7.44
CA THR A 103 -4.30 1.74 7.31
C THR A 103 -4.33 3.21 7.71
N LEU A 104 -5.38 3.94 7.34
CA LEU A 104 -5.59 5.33 7.73
C LEU A 104 -5.72 5.44 9.26
N LYS A 105 -6.59 4.65 9.88
CA LYS A 105 -6.77 4.61 11.34
C LYS A 105 -5.45 4.29 12.07
N LEU A 106 -4.73 3.29 11.58
CA LEU A 106 -3.43 2.90 12.14
C LEU A 106 -2.43 4.07 12.05
N SER A 107 -2.36 4.75 10.90
CA SER A 107 -1.46 5.89 10.71
C SER A 107 -1.78 7.05 11.66
N GLN A 108 -3.07 7.36 11.84
CA GLN A 108 -3.55 8.38 12.76
C GLN A 108 -3.19 8.04 14.21
N VAL A 109 -3.44 6.81 14.65
CA VAL A 109 -3.06 6.35 16.01
C VAL A 109 -1.55 6.39 16.21
N LYS A 110 -0.76 6.01 15.20
CA LYS A 110 0.70 6.12 15.27
C LYS A 110 1.15 7.58 15.43
N GLN A 111 0.51 8.50 14.71
CA GLN A 111 0.79 9.94 14.81
C GLN A 111 0.40 10.49 16.19
N GLN A 112 -0.79 10.16 16.69
CA GLN A 112 -1.24 10.55 18.03
C GLN A 112 -0.30 10.02 19.12
N ARG A 113 0.11 8.76 19.03
CA ARG A 113 1.09 8.17 19.93
C ARG A 113 2.44 8.88 19.84
N HIS A 114 2.88 9.23 18.63
CA HIS A 114 4.13 9.96 18.44
C HIS A 114 4.07 11.33 19.11
N ALA A 115 2.97 12.05 18.93
CA ALA A 115 2.75 13.33 19.59
C ALA A 115 2.77 13.20 21.12
N LEU A 116 2.01 12.24 21.67
CA LEU A 116 1.92 12.02 23.12
C LEU A 116 3.26 11.61 23.75
N PHE A 117 4.05 10.78 23.08
CA PHE A 117 5.33 10.32 23.63
C PHE A 117 6.49 11.28 23.40
N TYR A 118 6.50 12.00 22.28
CA TYR A 118 7.73 12.66 21.79
C TYR A 118 7.59 14.14 21.42
N GLU A 119 6.38 14.70 21.34
CA GLU A 119 6.17 16.08 20.89
C GLU A 119 5.49 16.96 21.95
N GLY A 120 5.97 18.20 22.07
CA GLY A 120 5.45 19.16 23.05
C GLY A 120 6.04 19.02 24.45
N SER A 121 5.77 20.03 25.29
CA SER A 121 6.30 20.16 26.65
C SER A 121 5.77 19.12 27.63
N ASN A 122 4.56 18.62 27.38
CA ASN A 122 3.87 17.64 28.23
C ASN A 122 4.02 16.20 27.69
N SER A 123 4.89 15.97 26.72
CA SER A 123 5.18 14.62 26.22
C SER A 123 5.85 13.75 27.28
N LEU A 124 5.77 12.43 27.12
CA LEU A 124 6.43 11.48 28.03
C LEU A 124 7.94 11.74 28.15
N VAL A 125 8.61 12.03 27.03
CA VAL A 125 10.05 12.34 27.06
C VAL A 125 10.34 13.68 27.74
N ALA A 126 9.56 14.74 27.45
CA ALA A 126 9.78 16.06 28.03
C ALA A 126 9.50 16.07 29.54
N THR A 127 8.40 15.44 29.97
CA THR A 127 8.05 15.30 31.39
C THR A 127 9.12 14.54 32.17
N ALA A 128 9.61 13.42 31.65
CA ALA A 128 10.69 12.68 32.29
C ALA A 128 12.00 13.48 32.39
N ARG A 129 12.34 14.27 31.37
CA ARG A 129 13.47 15.20 31.42
C ARG A 129 13.27 16.26 32.49
N ASN A 130 12.09 16.88 32.56
CA ASN A 130 11.76 17.88 33.57
C ASN A 130 11.83 17.33 34.99
N VAL A 131 11.31 16.12 35.23
CA VAL A 131 11.42 15.43 36.52
C VAL A 131 12.89 15.18 36.87
N ARG A 132 13.72 14.74 35.92
CA ARG A 132 15.16 14.59 36.16
C ARG A 132 15.82 15.92 36.52
N HIS A 133 15.47 17.00 35.83
CA HIS A 133 15.98 18.35 36.14
C HIS A 133 15.55 18.81 37.53
N TYR A 134 14.30 18.55 37.92
CA TYR A 134 13.78 18.87 39.25
C TYR A 134 14.54 18.11 40.34
N ILE A 135 14.69 16.79 40.21
CA ILE A 135 15.44 15.96 41.17
C ILE A 135 16.90 16.44 41.27
N ARG A 136 17.53 16.77 40.13
CA ARG A 136 18.88 17.35 40.11
C ARG A 136 18.95 18.68 40.86
N ALA A 137 17.94 19.54 40.74
CA ALA A 137 17.90 20.84 41.40
C ALA A 137 17.69 20.71 42.91
N VAL A 138 16.85 19.77 43.35
CA VAL A 138 16.53 19.55 44.77
C VAL A 138 17.64 18.82 45.53
N PHE A 139 18.15 17.71 44.97
CA PHE A 139 19.09 16.82 45.66
C PHE A 139 20.55 17.01 45.25
N GLY A 140 20.80 17.75 44.16
CA GLY A 140 22.14 17.93 43.60
C GLY A 140 22.54 16.85 42.59
N PHE A 141 23.56 17.15 41.79
CA PHE A 141 23.97 16.35 40.63
C PHE A 141 24.53 14.96 40.97
N ARG A 142 25.20 14.79 42.12
CA ARG A 142 25.81 13.51 42.55
C ARG A 142 25.00 12.79 43.63
N SER A 143 23.70 13.07 43.69
CA SER A 143 22.81 12.41 44.65
C SER A 143 22.37 11.04 44.14
N ALA A 144 22.25 10.07 45.04
CA ALA A 144 21.68 8.75 44.74
C ALA A 144 20.36 8.80 43.95
N PRO A 145 19.34 9.63 44.32
CA PRO A 145 18.10 9.72 43.56
C PRO A 145 18.27 10.25 42.12
N HIS A 146 19.20 11.18 41.90
CA HIS A 146 19.49 11.67 40.53
C HIS A 146 20.17 10.59 39.69
N GLU A 147 21.15 9.86 40.26
CA GLU A 147 21.87 8.79 39.55
C GLU A 147 20.94 7.62 39.15
N GLU A 148 19.97 7.26 39.99
CA GLU A 148 18.95 6.28 39.66
C GLU A 148 18.08 6.73 38.48
N MET A 149 17.65 7.99 38.47
CA MET A 149 16.85 8.56 37.37
C MET A 149 17.61 8.67 36.06
N VAL A 150 18.94 8.80 36.08
CA VAL A 150 19.78 8.80 34.88
C VAL A 150 19.76 7.44 34.18
N LYS A 151 19.60 6.33 34.91
CA LYS A 151 19.55 4.97 34.35
C LYS A 151 18.34 4.76 33.43
N VAL A 152 17.22 5.42 33.71
CA VAL A 152 16.02 5.38 32.86
C VAL A 152 16.25 6.22 31.61
N ARG A 153 16.30 5.62 30.42
CA ARG A 153 16.54 6.34 29.16
C ARG A 153 15.27 6.38 28.30
N LEU A 154 14.68 7.57 28.19
CA LEU A 154 13.60 7.84 27.25
C LEU A 154 14.16 8.68 26.11
N THR A 155 14.27 8.07 24.93
CA THR A 155 14.82 8.69 23.73
C THR A 155 13.74 8.86 22.68
N LYS A 156 13.83 9.96 21.91
CA LYS A 156 13.00 10.14 20.72
C LYS A 156 13.59 9.29 19.60
N PRO A 157 12.78 8.58 18.79
CA PRO A 157 13.29 7.89 17.61
C PRO A 157 13.95 8.90 16.66
N THR A 158 15.16 8.61 16.22
CA THR A 158 15.83 9.32 15.14
C THR A 158 15.16 8.92 13.83
N THR A 159 14.70 9.93 13.08
CA THR A 159 14.17 9.78 11.72
C THR A 159 15.26 9.39 10.74
#